data_AF-A0A1J3D3T6-F1
#
_entry.id   AF-A0A1J3D3T6-F1
#
_cell.length_a   1.000
_cell.length_b   1.000
_cell.length_c   1.000
_cell.angle_alpha   90.00
_cell.angle_beta   90.00
_cell.angle_gamma   90.00
#
_symmetry.space_group_name_H-M   'P 1'
#
loop_
_entity.id
_entity.type
_entity.pdbx_description
1 polymer ?
#
loop_
_entity_poly.entity_id
_entity_poly.type
_entity_poly.pdbx_seq_one_letter_code
_entity_poly.pdbx_strand_id
1 'polypeptide(L)'
;KDMREFKEKNKVDKLVVLWTANTERYSDVVVGLNDTMENLMASVEKDESEISPSTLYAIACVLEGVPFINGSPQNTFVPGLIELAISKNCLIGGDDFKSGQTKMKSVLVDFLVGAGIKPTSIVSYNHLGNNDGMNLSAPQTFRSKEISKSNVVDDMVASNGILFEPGEHPDHVVVIKYVPYVADSKRAMDEYTSEIFMGGKNTIVMHNTCEDSLLAAPIILDLVLLAELSTRIQFKAEGEGKFHSFHPVATILSYLTKAPLVPPGTPVVNALSKQRAMLENILRACVGLAPENNMIMEYK
;
A
#
# COMPACT_ATOMS: atom_id res chain seq x y z
N LYS A 1 -14.41 -1.45 -22.93
CA LYS A 1 -14.83 -2.53 -23.87
C LYS A 1 -14.35 -3.88 -23.38
N ASP A 2 -13.03 -4.07 -23.26
CA ASP A 2 -12.38 -5.33 -22.89
C ASP A 2 -12.94 -5.96 -21.61
N MET A 3 -13.17 -5.18 -20.55
CA MET A 3 -13.79 -5.69 -19.30
C MET A 3 -15.18 -6.27 -19.53
N ARG A 4 -16.02 -5.64 -20.36
CA ARG A 4 -17.39 -6.11 -20.66
C ARG A 4 -17.34 -7.40 -21.47
N GLU A 5 -16.49 -7.45 -22.49
CA GLU A 5 -16.31 -8.65 -23.32
C GLU A 5 -15.73 -9.81 -22.52
N PHE A 6 -14.76 -9.55 -21.63
CA PHE A 6 -14.23 -10.55 -20.72
C PHE A 6 -15.32 -11.08 -19.77
N LYS A 7 -16.14 -10.19 -19.22
CA LYS A 7 -17.26 -10.55 -18.34
C LYS A 7 -18.26 -11.48 -19.05
N GLU A 8 -18.67 -11.09 -20.25
CA GLU A 8 -19.62 -11.85 -21.08
C GLU A 8 -19.05 -13.20 -21.51
N LYS A 9 -17.83 -13.22 -22.05
CA LYS A 9 -17.16 -14.44 -22.53
C LYS A 9 -16.97 -15.47 -21.42
N ASN A 10 -16.58 -15.03 -20.22
CA ASN A 10 -16.31 -15.92 -19.10
C ASN A 10 -17.53 -16.17 -18.20
N LYS A 11 -18.67 -15.50 -18.47
CA LYS A 11 -19.92 -15.64 -17.70
C LYS A 11 -19.72 -15.39 -16.21
N VAL A 12 -18.99 -14.32 -15.87
CA VAL A 12 -18.72 -13.92 -14.49
C VAL A 12 -19.52 -12.68 -14.11
N ASP A 13 -19.97 -12.58 -12.86
CA ASP A 13 -20.77 -11.42 -12.40
C ASP A 13 -19.91 -10.30 -11.82
N LYS A 14 -18.72 -10.65 -11.32
CA LYS A 14 -17.80 -9.75 -10.62
C LYS A 14 -16.44 -9.77 -11.32
N LEU A 15 -15.81 -8.60 -11.37
CA LEU A 15 -14.46 -8.40 -11.84
C LEU A 15 -13.71 -7.58 -10.80
N VAL A 16 -12.41 -7.81 -10.72
CA VAL A 16 -11.45 -6.96 -10.02
C VAL A 16 -10.27 -6.80 -10.97
N VAL A 17 -9.80 -5.58 -11.16
CA VAL A 17 -8.60 -5.29 -11.96
C VAL A 17 -7.47 -4.93 -11.01
N LEU A 18 -6.30 -5.52 -11.24
CA LEU A 18 -5.11 -5.28 -10.46
C LEU A 18 -3.94 -4.97 -11.39
N TRP A 19 -3.26 -3.85 -11.12
CA TRP A 19 -2.05 -3.47 -11.82
C TRP A 19 -0.84 -4.23 -11.25
N THR A 20 -0.27 -5.12 -12.06
CA THR A 20 1.00 -5.82 -11.77
C THR A 20 2.01 -5.68 -12.91
N ALA A 21 1.87 -4.62 -13.71
CA ALA A 21 2.80 -4.28 -14.78
C ALA A 21 4.03 -3.54 -14.24
N ASN A 22 4.94 -3.14 -15.12
CA ASN A 22 6.12 -2.37 -14.78
C ASN A 22 5.78 -1.15 -13.92
N THR A 23 6.70 -0.80 -13.00
CA THR A 23 6.63 0.45 -12.26
C THR A 23 6.76 1.62 -13.23
N GLU A 24 5.78 2.51 -13.24
CA GLU A 24 5.83 3.76 -13.99
C GLU A 24 6.56 4.84 -13.17
N ARG A 25 6.94 5.96 -13.79
CA ARG A 25 7.35 7.16 -13.05
C ARG A 25 6.14 7.78 -12.32
N TYR A 26 6.41 8.68 -11.38
CA TYR A 26 5.32 9.52 -10.87
C TYR A 26 4.86 10.50 -11.94
N SER A 27 3.55 10.71 -11.98
CA SER A 27 2.93 11.83 -12.69
C SER A 27 2.96 13.07 -11.82
N ASP A 28 3.14 14.24 -12.42
CA ASP A 28 3.04 15.52 -11.73
C ASP A 28 1.58 15.82 -11.38
N VAL A 29 1.33 16.24 -10.14
CA VAL A 29 -0.01 16.66 -9.70
C VAL A 29 -0.11 18.17 -9.87
N VAL A 30 -0.91 18.63 -10.84
CA VAL A 30 -0.96 20.03 -11.25
C VAL A 30 -2.41 20.52 -11.29
N VAL A 31 -2.63 21.73 -10.77
CA VAL A 31 -3.92 22.42 -10.80
C VAL A 31 -4.36 22.64 -12.26
N GLY A 32 -5.58 22.22 -12.60
CA GLY A 32 -6.09 22.31 -13.96
C GLY A 32 -5.76 21.11 -14.86
N LEU A 33 -5.03 20.11 -14.34
CA LEU A 33 -4.60 18.93 -15.10
C LEU A 33 -5.23 17.65 -14.55
N ASN A 34 -4.95 17.31 -13.29
CA ASN A 34 -5.36 16.05 -12.66
C ASN A 34 -5.75 16.21 -11.18
N ASP A 35 -5.99 17.45 -10.78
CA ASP A 35 -6.39 17.87 -9.44
C ASP A 35 -7.88 17.66 -9.13
N THR A 36 -8.76 17.70 -10.15
CA THR A 36 -10.20 17.41 -10.02
C THR A 36 -10.65 16.36 -11.03
N MET A 37 -11.80 15.76 -10.78
CA MET A 37 -12.43 14.80 -11.69
C MET A 37 -12.64 15.41 -13.09
N GLU A 38 -13.16 16.64 -13.17
CA GLU A 38 -13.42 17.32 -14.45
C GLU A 38 -12.13 17.60 -15.21
N ASN A 39 -11.11 18.11 -14.52
CA ASN A 39 -9.82 18.40 -15.14
C ASN A 39 -9.15 17.12 -15.63
N LEU A 40 -9.19 16.04 -14.84
CA LEU A 40 -8.63 14.75 -15.22
C LEU A 40 -9.29 14.21 -16.50
N MET A 41 -10.62 14.25 -16.58
CA MET A 41 -11.33 13.78 -17.77
C MET A 41 -11.05 14.65 -19.01
N ALA A 42 -10.98 15.98 -18.84
CA ALA A 42 -10.61 16.89 -19.92
C ALA A 42 -9.16 16.67 -20.40
N SER A 43 -8.24 16.34 -19.50
CA SER A 43 -6.85 16.02 -19.82
C SER A 43 -6.71 14.72 -20.62
N VAL A 44 -7.54 13.72 -20.32
CA VAL A 44 -7.63 12.48 -21.13
C VAL A 44 -8.10 12.81 -22.55
N GLU A 45 -9.13 13.65 -22.70
CA GLU A 45 -9.66 14.03 -24.02
C GLU A 45 -8.64 14.82 -24.87
N LYS A 46 -7.78 15.60 -24.20
CA LYS A 46 -6.71 16.39 -24.83
C LYS A 46 -5.43 15.60 -25.09
N ASP A 47 -5.36 14.33 -24.68
CA ASP A 47 -4.16 13.49 -24.78
C ASP A 47 -2.95 14.11 -24.05
N GLU A 48 -3.19 14.64 -22.84
CA GLU A 48 -2.14 15.26 -22.04
C GLU A 48 -1.07 14.24 -21.60
N SER A 49 0.20 14.62 -21.71
CA SER A 49 1.33 13.68 -21.55
C SER A 49 1.56 13.15 -20.12
N GLU A 50 0.98 13.80 -19.11
CA GLU A 50 1.03 13.34 -17.71
C GLU A 50 -0.01 12.26 -17.38
N ILE A 51 -0.93 11.97 -18.30
CA ILE A 51 -1.91 10.89 -18.13
C ILE A 51 -1.22 9.55 -18.40
N SER A 52 -0.86 8.85 -17.33
CA SER A 52 -0.19 7.57 -17.44
C SER A 52 -1.12 6.45 -17.90
N PRO A 53 -0.59 5.36 -18.50
CA PRO A 53 -1.38 4.17 -18.77
C PRO A 53 -2.12 3.64 -17.53
N SER A 54 -1.47 3.58 -16.36
CA SER A 54 -2.16 3.15 -15.13
C SER A 54 -3.35 4.04 -14.77
N THR A 55 -3.27 5.34 -15.04
CA THR A 55 -4.37 6.30 -14.84
C THR A 55 -5.55 5.96 -15.76
N LEU A 56 -5.29 5.66 -17.04
CA LEU A 56 -6.33 5.27 -18.00
C LEU A 56 -7.02 3.96 -17.59
N TYR A 57 -6.26 2.95 -17.13
CA TYR A 57 -6.84 1.70 -16.62
C TYR A 57 -7.73 1.96 -15.41
N ALA A 58 -7.27 2.77 -14.46
CA ALA A 58 -8.04 3.08 -13.26
C ALA A 58 -9.32 3.86 -13.57
N ILE A 59 -9.26 4.88 -14.45
CA ILE A 59 -10.44 5.60 -14.94
C ILE A 59 -11.43 4.63 -15.58
N ALA A 60 -10.97 3.76 -16.49
CA ALA A 60 -11.84 2.80 -17.15
C ALA A 60 -12.52 1.86 -16.15
N CYS A 61 -11.79 1.37 -15.14
CA CYS A 61 -12.34 0.52 -14.08
C CYS A 61 -13.40 1.25 -13.26
N VAL A 62 -13.11 2.47 -12.81
CA VAL A 62 -14.04 3.28 -12.02
C VAL A 62 -15.32 3.61 -12.81
N LEU A 63 -15.21 3.94 -14.09
CA LEU A 63 -16.37 4.20 -14.96
C LEU A 63 -17.24 2.95 -15.19
N GLU A 64 -16.65 1.76 -15.16
CA GLU A 64 -17.37 0.47 -15.26
C GLU A 64 -17.84 -0.06 -13.89
N GLY A 65 -17.53 0.62 -12.79
CA GLY A 65 -17.84 0.15 -11.43
C GLY A 65 -17.06 -1.11 -11.04
N VAL A 66 -15.87 -1.29 -11.60
CA VAL A 66 -14.97 -2.42 -11.33
C VAL A 66 -13.88 -1.97 -10.35
N PRO A 67 -13.69 -2.67 -9.22
CA PRO A 67 -12.59 -2.40 -8.30
C PRO A 67 -11.23 -2.38 -9.00
N PHE A 68 -10.42 -1.37 -8.70
CA PHE A 68 -9.06 -1.23 -9.23
C PHE A 68 -8.01 -1.20 -8.11
N ILE A 69 -7.02 -2.07 -8.20
CA ILE A 69 -5.94 -2.18 -7.23
C ILE A 69 -4.61 -1.85 -7.90
N ASN A 70 -3.87 -0.88 -7.37
CA ASN A 70 -2.52 -0.57 -7.82
C ASN A 70 -1.48 -1.38 -7.04
N GLY A 71 -0.88 -2.37 -7.70
CA GLY A 71 0.17 -3.21 -7.12
C GLY A 71 1.59 -2.65 -7.25
N SER A 72 1.74 -1.49 -7.88
CA SER A 72 3.03 -0.83 -8.17
C SER A 72 3.11 0.53 -7.45
N PRO A 73 4.29 1.17 -7.35
CA PRO A 73 4.49 2.31 -6.46
C PRO A 73 4.15 3.68 -7.07
N GLN A 74 3.88 3.76 -8.38
CA GLN A 74 3.53 5.03 -9.01
C GLN A 74 2.22 5.62 -8.44
N ASN A 75 2.09 6.94 -8.46
CA ASN A 75 0.94 7.69 -7.94
C ASN A 75 -0.25 7.70 -8.91
N THR A 76 -0.72 6.52 -9.33
CA THR A 76 -1.89 6.38 -10.22
C THR A 76 -3.11 7.13 -9.67
N PHE A 77 -3.31 7.11 -8.34
CA PHE A 77 -4.43 7.74 -7.64
C PHE A 77 -4.21 9.23 -7.39
N VAL A 78 -4.11 10.00 -8.47
CA VAL A 78 -4.13 11.47 -8.43
C VAL A 78 -5.47 11.99 -7.87
N PRO A 79 -5.52 13.23 -7.32
CA PRO A 79 -6.72 13.75 -6.66
C PRO A 79 -8.00 13.65 -7.50
N GLY A 80 -7.94 13.96 -8.80
CA GLY A 80 -9.10 13.85 -9.68
C GLY A 80 -9.61 12.42 -9.88
N LEU A 81 -8.73 11.42 -9.78
CA LEU A 81 -9.12 10.01 -9.86
C LEU A 81 -9.76 9.53 -8.55
N ILE A 82 -9.27 10.00 -7.40
CA ILE A 82 -9.89 9.74 -6.10
C ILE A 82 -11.30 10.33 -6.07
N GLU A 83 -11.46 11.57 -6.55
CA GLU A 83 -12.77 12.22 -6.66
C GLU A 83 -13.72 11.43 -7.59
N LEU A 84 -13.23 10.97 -8.74
CA LEU A 84 -13.99 10.11 -9.65
C LEU A 84 -14.43 8.79 -8.98
N ALA A 85 -13.53 8.16 -8.22
CA ALA A 85 -13.84 6.93 -7.49
C ALA A 85 -14.89 7.15 -6.39
N ILE A 86 -14.80 8.28 -5.68
CA ILE A 86 -15.79 8.69 -4.68
C ILE A 86 -17.15 8.94 -5.33
N SER A 87 -17.21 9.71 -6.42
CA SER A 87 -18.46 10.05 -7.09
C SER A 87 -19.18 8.83 -7.69
N LYS A 88 -18.42 7.82 -8.14
CA LYS A 88 -18.93 6.54 -8.66
C LYS A 88 -19.12 5.47 -7.59
N ASN A 89 -18.73 5.74 -6.35
CA ASN A 89 -18.68 4.75 -5.27
C ASN A 89 -17.96 3.45 -5.69
N CYS A 90 -16.83 3.59 -6.38
CA CYS A 90 -16.06 2.46 -6.92
C CYS A 90 -14.75 2.26 -6.14
N LEU A 91 -14.51 1.02 -5.72
CA LEU A 91 -13.36 0.68 -4.89
C LEU A 91 -12.03 0.92 -5.62
N ILE A 92 -11.15 1.72 -5.02
CA ILE A 92 -9.74 1.84 -5.40
C ILE A 92 -8.84 1.51 -4.21
N GLY A 93 -7.68 0.91 -4.45
CA GLY A 93 -6.74 0.61 -3.38
C GLY A 93 -5.32 0.33 -3.88
N GLY A 94 -4.35 0.43 -2.99
CA GLY A 94 -2.93 0.47 -3.32
C GLY A 94 -2.14 1.10 -2.17
N ASP A 95 -0.88 1.47 -2.32
CA ASP A 95 0.02 1.28 -3.46
C ASP A 95 1.20 0.36 -3.11
N ASP A 96 1.72 -0.34 -4.12
CA ASP A 96 2.88 -1.26 -4.10
C ASP A 96 2.76 -2.49 -3.16
N PHE A 97 2.99 -3.71 -3.65
CA PHE A 97 2.84 -4.92 -2.82
C PHE A 97 3.77 -4.98 -1.60
N LYS A 98 3.23 -5.17 -0.39
CA LYS A 98 4.02 -5.37 0.84
C LYS A 98 4.45 -6.83 0.99
N SER A 99 5.48 -7.24 0.23
CA SER A 99 6.00 -8.62 0.19
C SER A 99 6.99 -8.97 1.32
N GLY A 100 8.29 -8.94 1.05
CA GLY A 100 9.35 -9.43 1.95
C GLY A 100 9.93 -8.34 2.86
N GLN A 101 10.88 -7.55 2.33
CA GLN A 101 11.67 -6.59 3.12
C GLN A 101 10.81 -5.56 3.85
N THR A 102 9.92 -4.86 3.14
CA THR A 102 9.10 -3.80 3.75
C THR A 102 8.11 -4.35 4.77
N LYS A 103 7.62 -5.58 4.56
CA LYS A 103 6.73 -6.26 5.52
C LYS A 103 7.47 -6.57 6.83
N MET A 104 8.71 -7.05 6.74
CA MET A 104 9.55 -7.28 7.92
C MET A 104 9.93 -5.96 8.61
N LYS A 105 10.26 -4.91 7.84
CA LYS A 105 10.56 -3.58 8.37
C LYS A 105 9.42 -3.02 9.20
N SER A 106 8.18 -3.09 8.72
CA SER A 106 7.02 -2.54 9.43
C SER A 106 6.67 -3.33 10.71
N VAL A 107 7.09 -4.60 10.81
CA VAL A 107 7.03 -5.37 12.06
C VAL A 107 8.15 -4.95 13.00
N LEU A 108 9.38 -4.85 12.49
CA LEU A 108 10.55 -4.62 13.34
C LEU A 108 10.54 -3.21 13.94
N VAL A 109 10.18 -2.18 13.16
CA VAL A 109 10.15 -0.81 13.66
C VAL A 109 9.04 -0.60 14.70
N ASP A 110 7.85 -1.18 14.48
CA ASP A 110 6.75 -1.19 15.47
C ASP A 110 7.19 -1.89 16.78
N PHE A 111 7.91 -3.01 16.67
CA PHE A 111 8.50 -3.68 17.84
C PHE A 111 9.53 -2.81 18.57
N LEU A 112 10.51 -2.25 17.86
CA LEU A 112 11.59 -1.47 18.47
C LEU A 112 11.04 -0.24 19.20
N VAL A 113 10.21 0.55 18.52
CA VAL A 113 9.59 1.75 19.09
C VAL A 113 8.64 1.38 20.23
N GLY A 114 7.83 0.33 20.08
CA GLY A 114 6.93 -0.18 21.11
C GLY A 114 7.66 -0.70 22.36
N ALA A 115 8.90 -1.16 22.21
CA ALA A 115 9.76 -1.59 23.31
C ALA A 115 10.57 -0.43 23.96
N GLY A 116 10.39 0.81 23.52
CA GLY A 116 11.14 1.96 24.03
C GLY A 116 12.59 2.03 23.50
N ILE A 117 12.89 1.34 22.40
CA ILE A 117 14.17 1.40 21.71
C ILE A 117 14.04 2.42 20.58
N LYS A 118 15.03 3.32 20.42
CA LYS A 118 14.98 4.40 19.42
C LYS A 118 15.79 4.03 18.18
N PRO A 119 15.19 3.57 17.07
CA PRO A 119 15.87 3.50 15.79
C PRO A 119 16.43 4.87 15.40
N THR A 120 17.73 4.95 15.12
CA THR A 120 18.40 6.18 14.66
C THR A 120 18.95 6.05 13.25
N SER A 121 19.18 4.82 12.76
CA SER A 121 19.54 4.58 11.37
C SER A 121 18.93 3.27 10.85
N ILE A 122 18.36 3.34 9.65
CA ILE A 122 17.78 2.22 8.92
C ILE A 122 18.35 2.25 7.50
N VAL A 123 19.20 1.27 7.16
CA VAL A 123 19.79 1.15 5.83
C VAL A 123 19.27 -0.11 5.16
N SER A 124 18.51 0.04 4.08
CA SER A 124 17.84 -1.05 3.36
C SER A 124 18.40 -1.22 1.95
N TYR A 125 19.33 -2.15 1.77
CA TYR A 125 19.88 -2.53 0.48
C TYR A 125 19.11 -3.71 -0.15
N ASN A 126 19.00 -3.70 -1.47
CA ASN A 126 18.37 -4.77 -2.24
C ASN A 126 19.05 -4.96 -3.59
N HIS A 127 19.12 -6.20 -4.07
CA HIS A 127 19.36 -6.48 -5.47
C HIS A 127 18.53 -7.66 -6.00
N LEU A 128 18.16 -7.57 -7.27
CA LEU A 128 17.36 -8.55 -8.01
C LEU A 128 17.71 -8.48 -9.50
N GLY A 129 17.48 -9.58 -10.23
CA GLY A 129 17.89 -9.76 -11.63
C GLY A 129 16.74 -10.01 -12.60
N ASN A 130 15.49 -9.96 -12.14
CA ASN A 130 14.30 -10.07 -12.97
C ASN A 130 13.97 -8.73 -13.67
N ASN A 131 12.91 -8.71 -14.47
CA ASN A 131 12.49 -7.51 -15.22
C ASN A 131 12.07 -6.35 -14.31
N ASP A 132 11.58 -6.61 -13.09
CA ASP A 132 11.30 -5.54 -12.12
C ASP A 132 12.60 -4.83 -11.74
N GLY A 133 13.65 -5.59 -11.37
CA GLY A 133 14.98 -5.01 -11.11
C GLY A 133 15.56 -4.25 -12.31
N MET A 134 15.36 -4.76 -13.52
CA MET A 134 15.81 -4.09 -14.73
C MET A 134 15.06 -2.76 -14.95
N ASN A 135 13.73 -2.74 -14.79
CA ASN A 135 12.92 -1.54 -14.90
C ASN A 135 13.28 -0.50 -13.83
N LEU A 136 13.53 -0.94 -12.59
CA LEU A 136 13.92 -0.10 -11.46
C LEU A 136 15.39 0.36 -11.51
N SER A 137 16.16 -0.03 -12.53
CA SER A 137 17.50 0.52 -12.75
C SER A 137 17.48 1.96 -13.26
N ALA A 138 16.35 2.39 -13.85
CA ALA A 138 16.15 3.77 -14.29
C ALA A 138 15.81 4.68 -13.08
N PRO A 139 16.40 5.89 -12.98
CA PRO A 139 16.20 6.75 -11.81
C PRO A 139 14.74 7.14 -11.55
N GLN A 140 13.95 7.39 -12.61
CA GLN A 140 12.57 7.87 -12.48
C GLN A 140 11.63 6.80 -11.92
N THR A 141 11.78 5.54 -12.32
CA THR A 141 11.01 4.40 -11.81
C THR A 141 11.52 3.96 -10.42
N PHE A 142 12.83 4.08 -10.18
CA PHE A 142 13.39 3.87 -8.84
C PHE A 142 12.82 4.85 -7.82
N ARG A 143 12.69 6.14 -8.18
CA ARG A 143 12.18 7.18 -7.28
C ARG A 143 10.79 6.84 -6.72
N SER A 144 9.91 6.29 -7.55
CA SER A 144 8.60 5.80 -7.11
C SER A 144 8.70 4.73 -6.04
N LYS A 145 9.60 3.76 -6.23
CA LYS A 145 9.86 2.67 -5.28
C LYS A 145 10.56 3.16 -4.01
N GLU A 146 11.41 4.17 -4.12
CA GLU A 146 12.10 4.79 -3.00
C GLU A 146 11.10 5.44 -2.04
N ILE A 147 10.20 6.29 -2.56
CA ILE A 147 9.18 6.99 -1.75
C ILE A 147 8.32 5.99 -0.96
N SER A 148 7.76 4.97 -1.62
CA SER A 148 6.89 3.97 -0.97
C SER A 148 7.63 3.08 0.05
N LYS A 149 8.95 2.90 -0.08
CA LYS A 149 9.76 2.13 0.88
C LYS A 149 10.27 2.96 2.06
N SER A 150 10.39 4.27 1.91
CA SER A 150 10.85 5.17 2.96
C SER A 150 9.73 5.54 3.93
N ASN A 151 8.54 5.88 3.43
CA ASN A 151 7.44 6.40 4.26
C ASN A 151 6.86 5.40 5.28
N VAL A 152 7.25 4.12 5.22
CA VAL A 152 6.70 3.05 6.06
C VAL A 152 7.05 3.18 7.56
N VAL A 153 7.99 4.05 7.92
CA VAL A 153 8.44 4.26 9.30
C VAL A 153 7.90 5.54 9.94
N ASP A 154 7.32 6.44 9.15
CA ASP A 154 6.98 7.81 9.57
C ASP A 154 5.91 7.82 10.67
N ASP A 155 4.88 6.98 10.55
CA ASP A 155 3.81 6.89 11.54
C ASP A 155 4.30 6.30 12.88
N MET A 156 5.30 5.41 12.86
CA MET A 156 5.88 4.88 14.08
C MET A 156 6.76 5.89 14.79
N VAL A 157 7.57 6.66 14.06
CA VAL A 157 8.35 7.77 14.61
C VAL A 157 7.42 8.79 15.25
N ALA A 158 6.37 9.21 14.54
CA ALA A 158 5.38 10.16 15.04
C ALA A 158 4.57 9.63 16.25
N SER A 159 4.46 8.31 16.43
CA SER A 159 3.69 7.72 17.52
C SER A 159 4.33 7.84 18.90
N ASN A 160 5.62 8.19 18.98
CA ASN A 160 6.38 8.18 20.23
C ASN A 160 7.19 9.47 20.43
N GLY A 161 6.53 10.52 20.93
CA GLY A 161 7.16 11.80 21.26
C GLY A 161 8.10 11.79 22.46
N ILE A 162 8.32 10.63 23.12
CA ILE A 162 9.37 10.47 24.14
C ILE A 162 10.70 10.11 23.49
N LEU A 163 10.67 9.22 22.49
CA LEU A 163 11.87 8.79 21.78
C LEU A 163 12.30 9.80 20.71
N PHE A 164 11.33 10.42 20.02
CA PHE A 164 11.58 11.30 18.89
C PHE A 164 11.09 12.72 19.18
N GLU A 165 11.96 13.70 18.93
CA GLU A 165 11.57 15.10 18.96
C GLU A 165 10.66 15.46 17.76
N PRO A 166 9.88 16.55 17.83
CA PRO A 166 9.07 16.99 16.69
C PRO A 166 9.90 17.20 15.43
N GLY A 167 9.61 16.42 14.38
CA GLY A 167 10.33 16.46 13.10
C GLY A 167 11.65 15.68 13.09
N GLU A 168 11.99 14.98 14.16
CA GLU A 168 13.11 14.04 14.17
C GLU A 168 12.74 12.76 13.41
N HIS A 169 13.64 12.29 12.54
CA HIS A 169 13.51 11.04 11.83
C HIS A 169 14.85 10.29 11.87
N PRO A 170 14.85 8.94 11.89
CA PRO A 170 16.09 8.19 11.71
C PRO A 170 16.67 8.45 10.32
N ASP A 171 17.99 8.34 10.20
CA ASP A 171 18.63 8.23 8.89
C ASP A 171 18.03 7.04 8.14
N HIS A 172 17.35 7.26 7.02
CA HIS A 172 16.71 6.20 6.27
C HIS A 172 17.17 6.17 4.81
N VAL A 173 17.91 5.12 4.45
CA VAL A 173 18.45 4.94 3.09
C VAL A 173 17.86 3.67 2.47
N VAL A 174 17.36 3.79 1.24
CA VAL A 174 16.86 2.67 0.45
C VAL A 174 17.69 2.55 -0.83
N VAL A 175 18.20 1.35 -1.11
CA VAL A 175 18.96 1.06 -2.33
C VAL A 175 18.37 -0.15 -3.04
N ILE A 176 18.24 -0.05 -4.36
CA ILE A 176 17.90 -1.17 -5.25
C ILE A 176 18.93 -1.21 -6.37
N LYS A 177 19.50 -2.39 -6.63
CA LYS A 177 20.44 -2.63 -7.74
C LYS A 177 19.97 -3.78 -8.61
N TYR A 178 20.14 -3.62 -9.92
CA TYR A 178 19.92 -4.68 -10.87
C TYR A 178 21.16 -5.59 -10.93
N VAL A 179 20.99 -6.87 -10.63
CA VAL A 179 22.04 -7.89 -10.67
C VAL A 179 21.49 -9.11 -11.40
N PRO A 180 21.72 -9.26 -12.72
CA PRO A 180 21.07 -10.28 -13.54
C PRO A 180 21.19 -11.71 -12.99
N TYR A 181 22.33 -12.04 -12.37
CA TYR A 181 22.64 -13.39 -11.90
C TYR A 181 21.62 -13.95 -10.92
N VAL A 182 21.03 -13.11 -10.06
CA VAL A 182 20.09 -13.59 -9.03
C VAL A 182 18.65 -13.76 -9.55
N ALA A 183 18.36 -13.34 -10.79
CA ALA A 183 17.02 -13.43 -11.39
C ALA A 183 15.91 -12.98 -10.42
N ASP A 184 14.89 -13.81 -10.18
CA ASP A 184 13.76 -13.52 -9.27
C ASP A 184 14.10 -13.65 -7.77
N SER A 185 15.24 -14.29 -7.45
CA SER A 185 15.74 -14.50 -6.08
C SER A 185 16.35 -13.20 -5.53
N LYS A 186 15.50 -12.21 -5.28
CA LYS A 186 15.85 -10.95 -4.63
C LYS A 186 16.57 -11.17 -3.30
N ARG A 187 17.65 -10.41 -3.09
CA ARG A 187 18.35 -10.32 -1.80
C ARG A 187 18.05 -8.98 -1.16
N ALA A 188 17.61 -9.01 0.10
CA ALA A 188 17.43 -7.84 0.95
C ALA A 188 18.43 -7.91 2.10
N MET A 189 19.11 -6.79 2.33
CA MET A 189 20.05 -6.62 3.44
C MET A 189 19.67 -5.35 4.16
N ASP A 190 19.37 -5.47 5.44
CA ASP A 190 18.94 -4.34 6.25
C ASP A 190 19.81 -4.23 7.50
N GLU A 191 20.22 -3.02 7.83
CA GLU A 191 20.85 -2.68 9.11
C GLU A 191 19.97 -1.70 9.87
N TYR A 192 19.66 -2.02 11.11
CA TYR A 192 18.95 -1.15 12.05
C TYR A 192 19.90 -0.83 13.20
N THR A 193 20.29 0.43 13.30
CA THR A 193 21.02 0.93 14.46
C THR A 193 20.07 1.74 15.33
N SER A 194 20.08 1.46 16.63
CA SER A 194 19.21 2.08 17.61
C SER A 194 19.98 2.53 18.84
N GLU A 195 19.50 3.60 19.48
CA GLU A 195 19.94 4.03 20.80
C GLU A 195 19.13 3.31 21.90
N ILE A 196 19.82 2.91 22.95
CA ILE A 196 19.26 2.23 24.12
C ILE A 196 19.77 2.88 25.41
N PHE A 197 19.36 2.34 26.55
CA PHE A 197 19.65 2.86 27.88
C PHE A 197 21.14 3.24 28.09
N MET A 198 21.37 4.37 28.78
CA MET A 198 22.70 4.87 29.17
C MET A 198 23.67 5.10 27.99
N GLY A 199 23.16 5.52 26.83
CA GLY A 199 23.98 5.79 25.64
C GLY A 199 24.49 4.54 24.94
N GLY A 200 23.95 3.36 25.30
CA GLY A 200 24.24 2.12 24.60
C GLY A 200 23.67 2.14 23.18
N LYS A 201 24.18 1.23 22.34
CA LYS A 201 23.68 1.01 20.98
C LYS A 201 23.23 -0.43 20.79
N ASN A 202 22.16 -0.59 20.02
CA ASN A 202 21.72 -1.87 19.50
C ASN A 202 21.85 -1.86 17.97
N THR A 203 22.39 -2.93 17.41
CA THR A 203 22.50 -3.09 15.95
C THR A 203 21.90 -4.44 15.55
N ILE A 204 20.96 -4.41 14.61
CA ILE A 204 20.36 -5.60 14.01
C ILE A 204 20.73 -5.62 12.53
N VAL A 205 21.46 -6.65 12.11
CA VAL A 205 21.76 -6.91 10.70
C VAL A 205 20.90 -8.07 10.24
N MET A 206 20.12 -7.85 9.18
CA MET A 206 19.26 -8.87 8.59
C MET A 206 19.64 -9.12 7.14
N HIS A 207 19.65 -10.39 6.76
CA HIS A 207 19.73 -10.82 5.38
C HIS A 207 18.53 -11.69 5.06
N ASN A 208 17.79 -11.33 4.01
CA ASN A 208 16.61 -12.03 3.57
C ASN A 208 16.74 -12.39 2.09
N THR A 209 16.59 -13.68 1.78
CA THR A 209 16.49 -14.19 0.41
C THR A 209 15.03 -14.42 0.09
N CYS A 210 14.53 -13.70 -0.90
CA CYS A 210 13.13 -13.68 -1.28
C CYS A 210 13.02 -14.09 -2.75
N GLU A 211 12.34 -15.18 -3.04
CA GLU A 211 11.78 -15.40 -4.37
C GLU A 211 10.61 -14.41 -4.53
N ASP A 212 10.87 -13.27 -5.17
CA ASP A 212 9.99 -12.09 -5.05
C ASP A 212 8.61 -12.38 -5.65
N SER A 213 8.56 -13.10 -6.76
CA SER A 213 7.31 -13.52 -7.38
C SER A 213 6.52 -14.51 -6.52
N LEU A 214 7.20 -15.43 -5.80
CA LEU A 214 6.52 -16.38 -4.91
C LEU A 214 5.97 -15.72 -3.65
N LEU A 215 6.55 -14.60 -3.22
CA LEU A 215 5.97 -13.76 -2.15
C LEU A 215 4.85 -12.85 -2.67
N ALA A 216 4.95 -12.33 -3.89
CA ALA A 216 3.97 -11.41 -4.47
C ALA A 216 2.69 -12.11 -4.95
N ALA A 217 2.79 -13.28 -5.57
CA ALA A 217 1.63 -14.02 -6.09
C ALA A 217 0.51 -14.26 -5.06
N PRO A 218 0.78 -14.76 -3.82
CA PRO A 218 -0.28 -14.91 -2.82
C PRO A 218 -0.85 -13.56 -2.35
N ILE A 219 -0.04 -12.49 -2.33
CA ILE A 219 -0.52 -11.14 -2.00
C ILE A 219 -1.52 -10.64 -3.05
N ILE A 220 -1.26 -10.90 -4.33
CA ILE A 220 -2.19 -10.58 -5.43
C ILE A 220 -3.53 -11.30 -5.20
N LEU A 221 -3.49 -12.58 -4.84
CA LEU A 221 -4.71 -13.34 -4.53
C LEU A 221 -5.48 -12.73 -3.36
N ASP A 222 -4.80 -12.45 -2.25
CA ASP A 222 -5.43 -11.86 -1.06
C ASP A 222 -6.03 -10.48 -1.36
N LEU A 223 -5.33 -9.63 -2.14
CA LEU A 223 -5.83 -8.32 -2.56
C LEU A 223 -7.12 -8.43 -3.36
N VAL A 224 -7.16 -9.33 -4.35
CA VAL A 224 -8.33 -9.54 -5.20
C VAL A 224 -9.51 -10.08 -4.37
N LEU A 225 -9.25 -11.05 -3.49
CA LEU A 225 -10.28 -11.65 -2.64
C LEU A 225 -10.86 -10.64 -1.64
N LEU A 226 -10.00 -9.86 -0.97
CA LEU A 226 -10.43 -8.82 -0.03
C LEU A 226 -11.16 -7.68 -0.73
N ALA A 227 -10.72 -7.27 -1.92
CA ALA A 227 -11.42 -6.24 -2.69
C ALA A 227 -12.82 -6.71 -3.11
N GLU A 228 -12.95 -7.93 -3.63
CA GLU A 228 -14.25 -8.52 -3.98
C GLU A 228 -15.17 -8.59 -2.74
N LEU A 229 -14.67 -9.15 -1.64
CA LEU A 229 -15.41 -9.28 -0.38
C LEU A 229 -15.90 -7.91 0.11
N SER A 230 -15.04 -6.89 0.05
CA SER A 230 -15.36 -5.52 0.46
C SER A 230 -16.52 -4.94 -0.34
N THR A 231 -16.70 -5.33 -1.61
CA THR A 231 -17.85 -4.89 -2.42
C THR A 231 -19.18 -5.49 -1.97
N ARG A 232 -19.16 -6.56 -1.17
CA ARG A 232 -20.35 -7.23 -0.64
C ARG A 232 -20.70 -6.80 0.78
N ILE A 233 -19.78 -6.15 1.49
CA ILE A 233 -20.01 -5.67 2.86
C ILE A 233 -20.74 -4.34 2.79
N GLN A 234 -21.86 -4.27 3.50
CA GLN A 234 -22.62 -3.03 3.70
C GLN A 234 -22.99 -2.90 5.16
N PHE A 235 -23.02 -1.67 5.65
CA PHE A 235 -23.35 -1.34 7.02
C PHE A 235 -24.24 -0.10 7.06
N LYS A 236 -24.88 0.12 8.21
CA LYS A 236 -25.69 1.30 8.48
C LYS A 236 -25.56 1.65 9.95
N ALA A 237 -25.58 2.94 10.27
CA ALA A 237 -25.69 3.33 11.66
C ALA A 237 -27.11 3.06 12.19
N GLU A 238 -27.24 2.93 13.52
CA GLU A 238 -28.55 2.84 14.15
C GLU A 238 -29.36 4.11 13.86
N GLY A 239 -30.60 3.96 13.40
CA GLY A 239 -31.44 5.08 12.96
C GLY A 239 -31.28 5.49 11.50
N GLU A 240 -30.30 4.96 10.76
CA GLU A 240 -30.20 5.20 9.31
C GLU A 240 -31.14 4.29 8.50
N GLY A 241 -31.79 4.89 7.48
CA GLY A 241 -32.74 4.20 6.62
C GLY A 241 -32.11 3.35 5.51
N LYS A 242 -30.82 3.53 5.19
CA LYS A 242 -30.15 2.87 4.07
C LYS A 242 -28.79 2.32 4.47
N PHE A 243 -28.47 1.15 3.94
CA PHE A 243 -27.13 0.59 3.99
C PHE A 243 -26.21 1.34 3.03
N HIS A 244 -24.95 1.50 3.43
CA HIS A 244 -23.88 2.04 2.61
C HIS A 244 -22.68 1.08 2.60
N SER A 245 -21.86 1.17 1.56
CA SER A 245 -20.61 0.43 1.42
C SER A 245 -19.48 1.13 2.19
N PHE A 246 -18.31 0.49 2.26
CA PHE A 246 -17.08 1.17 2.65
C PHE A 246 -16.82 2.42 1.81
N HIS A 247 -16.03 3.33 2.37
CA HIS A 247 -15.45 4.43 1.59
C HIS A 247 -14.68 3.85 0.38
N PRO A 248 -14.80 4.44 -0.82
CA PRO A 248 -14.19 3.91 -2.05
C PRO A 248 -12.67 3.70 -1.98
N VAL A 249 -11.96 4.51 -1.21
CA VAL A 249 -10.55 4.27 -0.88
C VAL A 249 -10.42 3.13 0.14
N ALA A 250 -9.95 1.97 -0.31
CA ALA A 250 -9.97 0.71 0.42
C ALA A 250 -8.80 0.55 1.40
N THR A 251 -8.87 1.22 2.55
CA THR A 251 -7.90 1.06 3.65
C THR A 251 -7.79 -0.37 4.16
N ILE A 252 -8.82 -1.20 3.96
CA ILE A 252 -8.81 -2.63 4.30
C ILE A 252 -7.66 -3.40 3.61
N LEU A 253 -7.16 -2.91 2.48
CA LEU A 253 -6.06 -3.53 1.73
C LEU A 253 -4.66 -3.18 2.26
N SER A 254 -4.55 -2.30 3.27
CA SER A 254 -3.28 -1.74 3.75
C SER A 254 -2.27 -2.77 4.28
N TYR A 255 -2.75 -3.91 4.78
CA TYR A 255 -1.90 -5.03 5.21
C TYR A 255 -1.03 -5.58 4.07
N LEU A 256 -1.49 -5.43 2.84
CA LEU A 256 -0.90 -5.99 1.63
C LEU A 256 -0.20 -4.94 0.75
N THR A 257 -0.26 -3.66 1.11
CA THR A 257 0.33 -2.54 0.34
C THR A 257 1.35 -1.76 1.16
N LYS A 258 2.42 -1.26 0.52
CA LYS A 258 3.56 -0.59 1.18
C LYS A 258 3.22 0.85 1.55
N ALA A 259 2.57 1.57 0.64
CA ALA A 259 2.16 2.95 0.81
C ALA A 259 0.62 3.00 0.75
N PRO A 260 -0.08 2.64 1.85
CA PRO A 260 -1.52 2.46 1.78
C PRO A 260 -2.23 3.76 1.45
N LEU A 261 -3.09 3.72 0.43
CA LEU A 261 -3.98 4.82 0.09
C LEU A 261 -5.07 4.93 1.18
N VAL A 262 -5.27 6.13 1.70
CA VAL A 262 -6.24 6.41 2.77
C VAL A 262 -7.20 7.53 2.37
N PRO A 263 -8.43 7.56 2.91
CA PRO A 263 -9.37 8.65 2.68
C PRO A 263 -8.75 10.02 3.02
N PRO A 264 -9.08 11.08 2.27
CA PRO A 264 -8.57 12.43 2.55
C PRO A 264 -8.77 12.85 4.01
N GLY A 265 -7.71 13.36 4.64
CA GLY A 265 -7.74 13.82 6.03
C GLY A 265 -7.63 12.71 7.09
N THR A 266 -7.40 11.45 6.69
CA THR A 266 -7.19 10.33 7.63
C THR A 266 -5.70 9.95 7.72
N PRO A 267 -5.23 9.49 8.90
CA PRO A 267 -3.82 9.12 9.08
C PRO A 267 -3.50 7.78 8.40
N VAL A 268 -2.26 7.68 7.92
CA VAL A 268 -1.67 6.43 7.42
C VAL A 268 -1.19 5.59 8.60
N VAL A 269 -1.44 4.27 8.56
CA VAL A 269 -0.94 3.30 9.55
C VAL A 269 -0.18 2.21 8.81
N ASN A 270 1.11 2.05 9.08
CA ASN A 270 1.98 1.07 8.42
C ASN A 270 2.32 -0.15 9.28
N ALA A 271 2.20 -0.03 10.60
CA ALA A 271 2.45 -1.12 11.55
C ALA A 271 1.63 -2.37 11.19
N LEU A 272 2.33 -3.44 10.80
CA LEU A 272 1.69 -4.59 10.17
C LEU A 272 0.68 -5.29 11.09
N SER A 273 1.01 -5.41 12.37
CA SER A 273 0.16 -6.04 13.40
C SER A 273 -1.16 -5.29 13.56
N LYS A 274 -1.13 -3.94 13.52
CA LYS A 274 -2.33 -3.10 13.59
C LYS A 274 -3.21 -3.26 12.35
N GLN A 275 -2.59 -3.30 11.17
CA GLN A 275 -3.30 -3.55 9.91
C GLN A 275 -3.96 -4.95 9.90
N ARG A 276 -3.29 -5.97 10.46
CA ARG A 276 -3.88 -7.32 10.61
C ARG A 276 -5.03 -7.33 11.62
N ALA A 277 -4.88 -6.65 12.77
CA ALA A 277 -5.93 -6.55 13.77
C ALA A 277 -7.18 -5.83 13.22
N MET A 278 -7.00 -4.81 12.39
CA MET A 278 -8.10 -4.15 11.66
C MET A 278 -8.85 -5.17 10.79
N LEU A 279 -8.15 -5.95 9.96
CA LEU A 279 -8.76 -6.98 9.12
C LEU A 279 -9.53 -8.01 9.95
N GLU A 280 -8.91 -8.53 11.00
CA GLU A 280 -9.53 -9.52 11.88
C GLU A 280 -10.79 -8.97 12.54
N ASN A 281 -10.74 -7.75 13.09
CA ASN A 281 -11.87 -7.14 13.77
C ASN A 281 -13.02 -6.78 12.82
N ILE A 282 -12.74 -6.40 11.57
CA ILE A 282 -13.78 -6.22 10.55
C ILE A 282 -14.50 -7.55 10.26
N LEU A 283 -13.74 -8.64 10.07
CA LEU A 283 -14.32 -9.95 9.79
C LEU A 283 -15.09 -10.51 10.99
N ARG A 284 -14.60 -10.29 12.22
CA ARG A 284 -15.31 -10.62 13.46
C ARG A 284 -16.64 -9.89 13.55
N ALA A 285 -16.65 -8.59 13.25
CA ALA A 285 -17.89 -7.80 13.22
C ALA A 285 -18.90 -8.35 12.21
N CYS A 286 -18.44 -8.81 11.03
CA CYS A 286 -19.31 -9.43 10.02
C CYS A 286 -20.02 -10.71 10.51
N VAL A 287 -19.49 -11.39 11.54
CA VAL A 287 -20.09 -12.58 12.15
C VAL A 287 -20.66 -12.33 13.55
N GLY A 288 -20.83 -11.05 13.94
CA GLY A 288 -21.44 -10.67 15.22
C GLY A 288 -20.54 -10.87 16.44
N LEU A 289 -19.23 -10.96 16.27
CA LEU A 289 -18.26 -11.04 17.36
C LEU A 289 -17.71 -9.67 17.71
N ALA A 290 -17.51 -9.42 19.02
CA ALA A 290 -16.83 -8.23 19.50
C ALA A 290 -15.35 -8.20 19.03
N PRO A 291 -14.74 -7.01 18.91
CA PRO A 291 -13.31 -6.89 18.60
C PRO A 291 -12.44 -7.63 19.61
N GLU A 292 -11.34 -8.22 19.13
CA GLU A 292 -10.34 -8.84 19.97
C GLU A 292 -9.57 -7.77 20.76
N ASN A 293 -9.56 -7.90 22.09
CA ASN A 293 -8.96 -6.91 22.99
C ASN A 293 -7.67 -7.43 23.66
N ASN A 294 -7.39 -8.73 23.59
CA ASN A 294 -6.21 -9.37 24.16
C ASN A 294 -6.04 -9.22 25.69
N MET A 295 -7.08 -8.81 26.43
CA MET A 295 -6.96 -8.61 27.88
C MET A 295 -6.95 -9.92 28.67
N ILE A 296 -7.69 -10.94 28.20
CA ILE A 296 -7.68 -12.30 28.77
C ILE A 296 -7.96 -12.27 30.29
N MET A 297 -8.87 -11.38 30.71
CA MET A 297 -9.15 -11.06 32.13
C MET A 297 -9.77 -12.21 32.90
N GLU A 298 -10.40 -13.15 32.20
CA GLU A 298 -10.97 -14.37 32.78
C GLU A 298 -9.90 -15.31 33.39
N TYR A 299 -8.61 -15.08 33.10
CA TYR A 299 -7.48 -15.81 33.70
C TYR A 299 -6.67 -14.95 34.71
N LYS A 300 -7.21 -13.80 35.14
CA LYS A 300 -6.55 -12.86 36.06
C LYS A 300 -7.27 -12.76 37.40
#